data_AF-A0A377DE79-F1
#
_entry.id   AF-A0A377DE79-F1
#
_cell.length_a   1.000
_cell.length_b   1.000
_cell.length_c   1.000
_cell.angle_alpha   90.00
_cell.angle_beta   90.00
_cell.angle_gamma   90.00
#
_symmetry.space_group_name_H-M   'P 1'
#
loop_
_entity.id
_entity.type
_entity.pdbx_description
1 polymer ?
#
loop_
_entity_poly.entity_id
_entity_poly.type
_entity_poly.pdbx_seq_one_letter_code
_entity_poly.pdbx_strand_id
1 'polypeptide(L)'
;MTQQGDAVAGELATEKVGIKGYLAFFLTIIFFSGVFSGTDSWWRVFDFSVLNGSFGQLPGANGATTSFRGAGGAGAKDGFLFALELAPSVILSLGIISITDGLGGLRAAQQLMTPVLKPLLGIPGICSLALIANLQNTDAAAGMTKELAQEGEITERDKVIFRRISNQR
;
A
#
# COMPACT_ATOMS: atom_id res chain seq x y z
N MET A 1 14.27 4.59 5.74
CA MET A 1 12.93 4.55 5.13
C MET A 1 12.39 3.12 5.20
N THR A 2 12.17 2.60 6.41
CA THR A 2 11.89 1.19 6.70
C THR A 2 10.50 0.94 7.30
N GLN A 3 9.70 1.98 7.56
CA GLN A 3 8.42 1.82 8.28
C GLN A 3 7.26 1.26 7.45
N GLN A 4 7.41 1.14 6.12
CA GLN A 4 6.32 0.68 5.26
C GLN A 4 6.12 -0.85 5.30
N GLY A 5 7.09 -1.61 5.85
CA GLY A 5 6.96 -3.04 6.12
C GLY A 5 6.34 -3.34 7.49
N ASP A 6 6.70 -2.56 8.52
CA ASP A 6 6.25 -2.79 9.90
C ASP A 6 4.79 -2.39 10.14
N ALA A 7 4.27 -1.41 9.39
CA ALA A 7 2.87 -0.97 9.52
C ALA A 7 1.85 -1.96 8.91
N VAL A 8 2.31 -3.00 8.20
CA VAL A 8 1.48 -4.06 7.60
C VAL A 8 1.54 -5.34 8.45
N ALA A 9 2.45 -5.39 9.41
CA ALA A 9 2.65 -6.47 10.38
C ALA A 9 1.91 -6.18 11.69
N GLY A 10 0.74 -5.51 11.61
CA GLY A 10 -0.18 -5.44 12.73
C GLY A 10 -0.63 -6.85 13.08
N GLU A 11 -0.37 -7.23 14.34
CA GLU A 11 -0.68 -8.51 15.00
C GLU A 11 -1.79 -9.28 14.26
N LEU A 12 -1.40 -10.35 13.57
CA LEU A 12 -2.31 -11.31 12.94
C LEU A 12 -2.99 -12.15 14.02
N ALA A 13 -3.60 -11.49 15.00
CA ALA A 13 -4.46 -12.10 15.97
C ALA A 13 -5.56 -12.85 15.19
N THR A 14 -5.81 -14.06 15.65
CA THR A 14 -6.71 -15.09 15.12
C THR A 14 -8.19 -14.69 15.17
N GLU A 15 -8.53 -13.41 14.98
CA GLU A 15 -9.89 -12.94 14.95
C GLU A 15 -10.47 -13.11 13.54
N LYS A 16 -11.58 -13.84 13.44
CA LYS A 16 -12.34 -13.97 12.19
C LYS A 16 -12.67 -12.58 11.67
N VAL A 17 -12.36 -12.32 10.40
CA VAL A 17 -12.62 -11.03 9.77
C VAL A 17 -14.10 -10.70 9.92
N GLY A 18 -14.40 -9.75 10.80
CA GLY A 18 -15.76 -9.25 10.98
C GLY A 18 -16.19 -8.46 9.75
N ILE A 19 -17.50 -8.24 9.63
CA ILE A 19 -18.10 -7.37 8.59
C ILE A 19 -17.43 -5.99 8.55
N LYS A 20 -16.93 -5.51 9.70
CA LYS A 20 -16.16 -4.26 9.83
C LYS A 20 -14.90 -4.24 8.97
N GLY A 21 -14.15 -5.34 8.91
CA GLY A 21 -12.93 -5.42 8.10
C GLY A 21 -13.22 -5.35 6.60
N TYR A 22 -14.23 -6.07 6.13
CA TYR A 22 -14.67 -6.00 4.73
C TYR A 22 -15.20 -4.61 4.36
N LEU A 23 -15.97 -3.98 5.25
CA LEU A 23 -16.46 -2.61 5.04
C LEU A 23 -15.31 -1.60 5.00
N ALA A 24 -14.36 -1.69 5.93
CA ALA A 24 -13.18 -0.84 5.95
C ALA A 24 -12.37 -1.00 4.65
N PHE A 25 -12.12 -2.24 4.22
CA PHE A 25 -11.41 -2.51 2.97
C PHE A 25 -12.13 -1.93 1.74
N PHE A 26 -13.46 -2.11 1.66
CA PHE A 26 -14.25 -1.57 0.55
C PHE A 26 -14.24 -0.02 0.52
N LEU A 27 -14.39 0.62 1.67
CA LEU A 27 -14.30 2.08 1.78
C LEU A 27 -12.90 2.58 1.37
N THR A 28 -11.85 1.87 1.77
CA THR A 28 -10.47 2.20 1.38
C THR A 28 -10.26 2.06 -0.13
N ILE A 29 -10.84 1.05 -0.78
CA ILE A 29 -10.81 0.93 -2.25
C ILE A 29 -11.46 2.13 -2.90
N ILE A 30 -12.68 2.48 -2.49
CA ILE A 30 -13.40 3.64 -3.03
C ILE A 30 -12.56 4.91 -2.85
N PHE A 31 -11.95 5.06 -1.67
CA PHE A 31 -11.17 6.22 -1.31
C PHE A 31 -9.93 6.41 -2.20
N PHE A 32 -9.20 5.33 -2.48
CA PHE A 32 -8.03 5.38 -3.38
C PHE A 32 -8.39 5.31 -4.87
N SER A 33 -9.63 4.97 -5.24
CA SER A 33 -10.03 4.75 -6.64
C SER A 33 -10.20 6.03 -7.47
N GLY A 34 -10.34 7.21 -6.85
CA GLY A 34 -10.47 8.48 -7.58
C GLY A 34 -11.85 8.72 -8.21
N VAL A 35 -12.87 7.92 -7.88
CA VAL A 35 -14.21 7.95 -8.52
C VAL A 35 -14.95 9.27 -8.25
N PHE A 36 -14.65 9.94 -7.13
CA PHE A 36 -15.36 11.17 -6.74
C PHE A 36 -14.59 12.45 -7.10
N SER A 37 -13.38 12.33 -7.65
CA SER A 37 -12.49 13.44 -7.99
C SER A 37 -13.08 14.50 -8.92
N GLY A 38 -13.97 14.09 -9.84
CA GLY A 38 -14.63 14.94 -10.84
C GLY A 38 -16.02 15.46 -10.45
N THR A 39 -16.52 15.16 -9.25
CA THR A 39 -17.85 15.61 -8.80
C THR A 39 -17.75 16.93 -8.04
N ASP A 40 -18.71 17.85 -8.18
CA ASP A 40 -18.77 19.09 -7.36
C ASP A 40 -19.56 18.91 -6.05
N SER A 41 -19.68 17.66 -5.59
CA SER A 41 -20.49 17.30 -4.43
C SER A 41 -19.63 17.11 -3.17
N TRP A 42 -20.27 17.14 -1.99
CA TRP A 42 -19.60 16.87 -0.70
C TRP A 42 -18.88 15.50 -0.67
N TRP A 43 -19.30 14.56 -1.52
CA TRP A 43 -18.68 13.23 -1.67
C TRP A 43 -17.18 13.27 -2.01
N ARG A 44 -16.65 14.38 -2.53
CA ARG A 44 -15.22 14.58 -2.78
C ARG A 44 -14.32 14.38 -1.56
N VAL A 45 -14.84 14.56 -0.35
CA VAL A 45 -14.08 14.34 0.89
C VAL A 45 -13.66 12.86 1.03
N PHE A 46 -14.38 11.94 0.37
CA PHE A 46 -14.01 10.53 0.33
C PHE A 46 -13.05 10.18 -0.81
N ASP A 47 -12.43 11.15 -1.48
CA ASP A 47 -11.49 10.92 -2.57
C ASP A 47 -10.07 11.29 -2.16
N PHE A 48 -9.15 10.32 -2.25
CA PHE A 48 -7.74 10.53 -1.94
C PHE A 48 -7.14 11.66 -2.77
N SER A 49 -7.41 11.72 -4.08
CA SER A 49 -6.81 12.72 -4.96
C SER A 49 -7.28 14.13 -4.63
N VAL A 50 -8.53 14.28 -4.18
CA VAL A 50 -9.04 15.59 -3.74
C VAL A 50 -8.41 16.01 -2.42
N LEU A 51 -8.34 15.12 -1.43
CA LEU A 51 -7.75 15.43 -0.12
C LEU A 51 -6.24 15.63 -0.20
N ASN A 52 -5.56 14.89 -1.07
CA ASN A 52 -4.14 15.04 -1.33
C ASN A 52 -3.83 16.38 -2.02
N GLY A 53 -4.76 16.87 -2.82
CA GLY A 53 -4.63 18.13 -3.55
C GLY A 53 -3.51 18.10 -4.59
N SER A 54 -3.07 19.29 -5.00
CA SER A 54 -1.99 19.47 -5.96
C SER A 54 -0.86 20.29 -5.33
N PHE A 55 -0.08 19.63 -4.48
CA PHE A 55 1.20 20.17 -4.01
C PHE A 55 2.23 20.08 -5.13
N GLY A 56 3.11 21.08 -5.29
CA GLY A 56 3.99 21.13 -6.46
C GLY A 56 3.79 22.34 -7.33
N GLN A 57 2.56 22.83 -7.47
CA GLN A 57 2.24 23.72 -8.59
C GLN A 57 2.51 25.19 -8.28
N LEU A 58 3.47 25.75 -9.00
CA LEU A 58 3.81 27.16 -9.02
C LEU A 58 3.22 27.81 -10.27
N PRO A 59 2.67 29.03 -10.18
CA PRO A 59 2.29 29.80 -11.35
C PRO A 59 3.55 30.23 -12.10
N GLY A 60 3.69 29.78 -13.35
CA GLY A 60 4.73 30.16 -14.28
C GLY A 60 4.33 31.33 -15.18
N ALA A 61 5.24 31.73 -16.06
CA ALA A 61 4.97 32.77 -17.05
C ALA A 61 3.82 32.36 -18.00
N ASN A 62 2.95 33.32 -18.35
CA ASN A 62 1.80 33.14 -19.24
C ASN A 62 0.71 32.15 -18.75
N GLY A 63 0.59 31.94 -17.43
CA GLY A 63 -0.45 31.06 -16.86
C GLY A 63 -0.13 29.57 -16.98
N ALA A 64 1.08 29.21 -17.40
CA ALA A 64 1.54 27.83 -17.35
C ALA A 64 1.84 27.43 -15.89
N THR A 65 1.39 26.26 -15.44
CA THR A 65 1.76 25.72 -14.13
C THR A 65 3.11 25.01 -14.22
N THR A 66 4.09 25.45 -13.44
CA THR A 66 5.40 24.78 -13.31
C THR A 66 5.48 24.06 -11.97
N SER A 67 6.01 22.83 -11.92
CA SER A 67 6.20 22.12 -10.63
C SER A 67 7.37 22.72 -9.83
N PHE A 68 7.37 22.55 -8.50
CA PHE A 68 8.49 22.81 -7.58
C PHE A 68 9.80 22.18 -8.06
N ARG A 69 9.70 21.12 -8.86
CA ARG A 69 10.82 20.42 -9.49
C ARG A 69 11.56 21.25 -10.55
N GLY A 70 10.91 22.25 -11.16
CA GLY A 70 11.46 23.03 -12.27
C GLY A 70 11.65 22.19 -13.56
N ALA A 71 12.46 22.67 -14.50
CA ALA A 71 12.74 21.99 -15.76
C ALA A 71 14.25 21.87 -16.03
N GLY A 72 14.68 20.74 -16.60
CA GLY A 72 16.05 20.56 -17.11
C GLY A 72 17.12 20.13 -16.08
N GLY A 73 16.73 19.73 -14.87
CA GLY A 73 17.66 19.20 -13.86
C GLY A 73 17.62 17.68 -13.78
N ALA A 74 18.76 17.01 -13.95
CA ALA A 74 18.94 15.59 -13.61
C ALA A 74 20.05 15.48 -12.57
N GLY A 75 19.69 15.28 -11.30
CA GLY A 75 20.66 15.21 -10.20
C GLY A 75 20.02 15.19 -8.81
N ALA A 76 20.84 15.22 -7.76
CA ALA A 76 20.38 15.09 -6.37
C ALA A 76 19.35 16.17 -5.96
N LYS A 77 19.48 17.41 -6.48
CA LYS A 77 18.52 18.49 -6.23
C LYS A 77 17.13 18.20 -6.81
N ASP A 78 17.10 17.60 -8.00
CA ASP A 78 15.87 17.18 -8.67
C ASP A 78 15.18 16.04 -7.90
N GLY A 79 15.96 15.04 -7.46
CA GLY A 79 15.47 13.97 -6.60
C GLY A 79 14.95 14.44 -5.24
N PHE A 80 15.59 15.43 -4.63
CA PHE A 80 15.14 16.02 -3.36
C PHE A 80 13.80 16.75 -3.52
N LEU A 81 13.63 17.54 -4.57
CA LEU A 81 12.37 18.23 -4.87
C LEU A 81 11.25 17.25 -5.22
N PHE A 82 11.55 16.19 -5.97
CA PHE A 82 10.61 15.09 -6.22
C PHE A 82 10.16 14.41 -4.93
N ALA A 83 11.08 14.14 -4.00
CA ALA A 83 10.74 13.55 -2.71
C ALA A 83 9.82 14.48 -1.88
N LEU A 84 10.08 15.79 -1.89
CA LEU A 84 9.20 16.78 -1.23
C LEU A 84 7.82 16.85 -1.87
N GLU A 85 7.73 16.72 -3.19
CA GLU A 85 6.45 16.68 -3.91
C GLU A 85 5.64 15.42 -3.57
N LEU A 86 6.30 14.27 -3.43
CA LEU A 86 5.65 13.00 -3.10
C LEU A 86 5.33 12.80 -1.61
N ALA A 87 6.10 13.41 -0.71
CA ALA A 87 6.03 13.13 0.73
C ALA A 87 4.60 13.28 1.32
N PRO A 88 3.83 14.34 1.03
CA PRO A 88 2.48 14.48 1.57
C PRO A 88 1.55 13.35 1.14
N SER A 89 1.62 12.95 -0.12
CA SER A 89 0.80 11.87 -0.70
C SER A 89 1.08 10.53 -0.03
N VAL A 90 2.36 10.23 0.16
CA VAL A 90 2.80 8.98 0.81
C VAL A 90 2.37 8.97 2.27
N ILE A 91 2.57 10.06 3.01
CA ILE A 91 2.20 10.14 4.44
C ILE A 91 0.70 9.96 4.62
N LEU A 92 -0.12 10.66 3.83
CA LEU A 92 -1.58 10.52 3.88
C LEU A 92 -2.02 9.09 3.55
N SER A 93 -1.43 8.49 2.51
CA SER A 93 -1.74 7.11 2.12
C SER A 93 -1.43 6.12 3.24
N LEU A 94 -0.26 6.26 3.88
CA LEU A 94 0.16 5.41 4.99
C LEU A 94 -0.76 5.58 6.21
N GLY A 95 -1.20 6.79 6.53
CA GLY A 95 -2.14 7.03 7.61
C GLY A 95 -3.47 6.29 7.40
N ILE A 96 -4.00 6.30 6.18
CA ILE A 96 -5.26 5.64 5.85
C ILE A 96 -5.10 4.12 5.81
N ILE A 97 -3.97 3.62 5.31
CA ILE A 97 -3.64 2.20 5.36
C ILE A 97 -3.56 1.74 6.82
N SER A 98 -2.93 2.51 7.71
CA SER A 98 -2.85 2.18 9.15
C SER A 98 -4.23 2.13 9.81
N ILE A 99 -5.13 3.06 9.48
CA ILE A 99 -6.53 3.01 9.96
C ILE A 99 -7.25 1.78 9.41
N THR A 100 -7.06 1.48 8.13
CA THR A 100 -7.67 0.31 7.47
C THR A 100 -7.19 -0.99 8.10
N ASP A 101 -5.91 -1.07 8.43
CA ASP A 101 -5.30 -2.21 9.11
C ASP A 101 -5.85 -2.37 10.53
N GLY A 102 -5.89 -1.29 11.32
CA GLY A 102 -6.45 -1.30 12.67
C GLY A 102 -7.94 -1.67 12.73
N LEU A 103 -8.67 -1.54 11.61
CA LEU A 103 -10.07 -2.00 11.48
C LEU A 103 -10.20 -3.42 10.91
N GLY A 104 -9.09 -4.11 10.62
CA GLY A 104 -9.04 -5.46 10.06
C GLY A 104 -9.25 -5.53 8.55
N GLY A 105 -9.14 -4.41 7.83
CA GLY A 105 -9.36 -4.34 6.39
C GLY A 105 -8.27 -5.03 5.57
N LEU A 106 -7.01 -4.98 6.01
CA LEU A 106 -5.93 -5.72 5.35
C LEU A 106 -6.11 -7.24 5.49
N ARG A 107 -6.63 -7.71 6.62
CA ARG A 107 -7.00 -9.13 6.80
C ARG A 107 -8.13 -9.54 5.85
N ALA A 108 -9.13 -8.69 5.67
CA ALA A 108 -10.19 -8.92 4.67
C ALA A 108 -9.62 -9.03 3.25
N ALA A 109 -8.65 -8.17 2.90
CA ALA A 109 -7.94 -8.22 1.62
C ALA A 109 -7.20 -9.55 1.44
N GLN A 110 -6.46 -10.01 2.45
CA GLN A 110 -5.76 -11.30 2.43
C GLN A 110 -6.73 -12.47 2.20
N GLN A 111 -7.91 -12.44 2.84
CA GLN A 111 -8.92 -13.49 2.69
C GLN A 111 -9.52 -13.48 1.28
N LEU A 112 -9.81 -12.30 0.72
CA LEU A 112 -10.28 -12.14 -0.67
C LEU A 112 -9.24 -12.56 -1.71
N MET A 113 -7.95 -12.41 -1.41
CA MET A 113 -6.86 -12.79 -2.30
C MET A 113 -6.58 -14.31 -2.29
N THR A 114 -6.98 -15.02 -1.24
CA THR A 114 -6.79 -16.48 -1.11
C THR A 114 -7.37 -17.30 -2.28
N PRO A 115 -8.61 -17.12 -2.75
CA PRO A 115 -9.16 -17.87 -3.89
C PRO A 115 -8.43 -17.61 -5.22
N VAL A 116 -7.68 -16.50 -5.34
CA VAL A 116 -6.90 -16.17 -6.54
C VAL A 116 -5.48 -16.72 -6.42
N LEU A 117 -4.80 -16.50 -5.29
CA LEU A 117 -3.41 -16.89 -5.08
C LEU A 117 -3.22 -18.39 -4.88
N LYS A 118 -4.19 -19.05 -4.24
CA LYS A 118 -4.12 -20.49 -3.98
C LYS A 118 -4.08 -21.33 -5.26
N PRO A 119 -4.91 -21.11 -6.29
CA PRO A 119 -4.79 -21.84 -7.55
C PRO A 119 -3.62 -21.39 -8.43
N LEU A 120 -3.21 -20.11 -8.41
CA LEU A 120 -2.14 -19.59 -9.26
C LEU A 120 -0.74 -19.91 -8.74
N LEU A 121 -0.50 -19.69 -7.45
CA LEU A 121 0.82 -19.78 -6.82
C LEU A 121 0.90 -20.91 -5.79
N GLY A 122 -0.22 -21.50 -5.38
CA GLY A 122 -0.25 -22.55 -4.35
C GLY A 122 -0.16 -22.02 -2.92
N ILE A 123 -0.14 -20.70 -2.72
CA ILE A 123 0.11 -20.03 -1.43
C ILE A 123 -1.19 -19.45 -0.86
N PRO A 124 -1.46 -19.52 0.46
CA PRO A 124 -2.59 -18.83 1.07
C PRO A 124 -2.50 -17.30 0.88
N GLY A 125 -3.65 -16.63 0.84
CA GLY A 125 -3.71 -15.19 0.62
C GLY A 125 -3.12 -14.35 1.76
N ILE A 126 -2.85 -14.94 2.92
CA ILE A 126 -2.09 -14.29 4.00
C ILE A 126 -0.67 -13.89 3.55
N CYS A 127 -0.06 -14.71 2.68
CA CYS A 127 1.25 -14.44 2.10
C CYS A 127 1.24 -13.32 1.05
N SER A 128 0.06 -12.84 0.64
CA SER A 128 -0.07 -11.78 -0.37
C SER A 128 0.62 -10.49 0.05
N LEU A 129 0.50 -10.09 1.32
CA LEU A 129 1.14 -8.88 1.83
C LEU A 129 2.66 -9.04 1.89
N ALA A 130 3.16 -10.19 2.35
CA ALA A 130 4.59 -10.52 2.30
C ALA A 130 5.13 -10.51 0.86
N LEU A 131 4.34 -10.96 -0.12
CA LEU A 131 4.72 -10.95 -1.53
C LEU A 131 4.75 -9.54 -2.12
N ILE A 132 3.76 -8.70 -1.79
CA ILE A 132 3.75 -7.28 -2.18
C ILE A 132 4.95 -6.56 -1.57
N ALA A 133 5.25 -6.82 -0.30
CA ALA A 133 6.42 -6.26 0.36
C ALA A 133 7.72 -6.76 -0.27
N ASN A 134 7.80 -8.03 -0.68
CA ASN A 134 8.95 -8.58 -1.41
C ASN A 134 9.17 -7.84 -2.75
N LEU A 135 8.08 -7.36 -3.36
CA LEU A 135 8.21 -6.55 -4.57
C LEU A 135 8.85 -5.18 -4.30
N GLN A 136 8.76 -4.65 -3.08
CA GLN A 136 9.26 -3.34 -2.69
C GLN A 136 10.63 -3.42 -1.99
N ASN A 137 10.79 -4.37 -1.07
CA ASN A 137 12.01 -4.63 -0.31
C ASN A 137 12.06 -6.10 0.16
N THR A 138 13.05 -6.84 -0.33
CA THR A 138 13.27 -8.25 0.02
C THR A 138 13.52 -8.47 1.52
N ASP A 139 14.17 -7.54 2.21
CA ASP A 139 14.51 -7.69 3.63
C ASP A 139 13.26 -7.66 4.52
N ALA A 140 12.33 -6.74 4.23
CA ALA A 140 11.05 -6.64 4.94
C ALA A 140 10.20 -7.90 4.73
N ALA A 141 10.22 -8.45 3.51
CA ALA A 141 9.49 -9.67 3.17
C ALA A 141 10.03 -10.90 3.90
N ALA A 142 11.35 -11.00 4.09
CA ALA A 142 11.96 -12.08 4.84
C ALA A 142 11.53 -12.05 6.33
N GLY A 143 11.40 -10.86 6.92
CA GLY A 143 10.85 -10.66 8.26
C GLY A 143 9.41 -11.16 8.38
N MET A 144 8.52 -10.66 7.52
CA MET A 144 7.10 -11.08 7.51
C MET A 144 6.91 -12.58 7.25
N THR A 145 7.72 -13.18 6.37
CA THR A 145 7.62 -14.63 6.10
C THR A 145 8.05 -15.46 7.30
N LYS A 146 9.02 -14.97 8.07
CA LYS A 146 9.47 -15.62 9.31
C LYS A 146 8.39 -15.55 10.39
N GLU A 147 7.70 -14.42 10.55
CA GLU A 147 6.58 -14.28 11.50
C GLU A 147 5.44 -15.21 11.13
N LEU A 148 4.99 -15.18 9.88
CA LEU A 148 3.97 -16.09 9.35
C LEU A 148 4.35 -17.57 9.55
N ALA A 149 5.64 -17.90 9.44
CA ALA A 149 6.17 -19.24 9.70
C ALA A 149 6.12 -19.64 11.18
N GLN A 150 6.34 -18.70 12.09
CA GLN A 150 6.30 -18.92 13.54
C GLN A 150 4.88 -19.05 14.06
N GLU A 151 3.94 -18.32 13.47
CA GLU A 151 2.51 -18.36 13.79
C GLU A 151 1.80 -19.63 13.26
N GLY A 152 2.47 -20.40 12.39
CA GLY A 152 1.92 -21.63 11.81
C GLY A 152 0.90 -21.40 10.68
N GLU A 153 0.73 -20.15 10.23
CA GLU A 153 -0.19 -19.76 9.16
C GLU A 153 0.32 -20.18 7.76
N ILE A 154 1.61 -20.54 7.63
CA ILE A 154 2.23 -20.98 6.38
C ILE A 154 2.91 -22.35 6.52
N THR A 155 2.76 -23.20 5.50
CA THR A 155 3.39 -24.51 5.47
C THR A 155 4.83 -24.44 4.94
N GLU A 156 5.63 -25.48 5.18
CA GLU A 156 6.98 -25.58 4.59
C GLU A 156 6.97 -25.50 3.05
N ARG A 157 5.90 -25.98 2.40
CA ARG A 157 5.72 -25.81 0.94
C ARG A 157 5.55 -24.34 0.55
N ASP A 158 4.78 -23.58 1.31
CA ASP A 158 4.56 -22.16 1.07
C ASP A 158 5.85 -21.36 1.21
N LYS A 159 6.70 -21.70 2.19
CA LYS A 159 8.03 -21.10 2.38
C LYS A 159 8.96 -21.36 1.19
N VAL A 160 8.93 -22.56 0.64
CA VAL A 160 9.74 -22.93 -0.53
C VAL A 160 9.28 -22.17 -1.78
N ILE A 161 7.96 -22.04 -2.00
CA ILE A 161 7.42 -21.28 -3.11
C ILE A 161 7.76 -19.79 -2.95
N PHE A 162 7.60 -19.24 -1.74
CA PHE A 162 7.94 -17.84 -1.44
C PHE A 162 9.42 -17.55 -1.68
N ARG A 163 10.31 -18.41 -1.17
CA ARG A 163 11.76 -18.31 -1.38
C ARG A 163 12.12 -18.42 -2.86
N ARG A 164 11.37 -19.21 -3.64
CA ARG A 164 11.59 -19.31 -5.08
C ARG A 164 11.19 -18.03 -5.80
N ILE A 165 10.11 -17.37 -5.39
CA ILE A 165 9.66 -16.10 -5.97
C ILE A 165 10.63 -14.95 -5.60
N SER A 166 11.12 -14.92 -4.36
CA SER A 166 12.08 -13.89 -3.93
C SER A 166 13.44 -13.99 -4.62
N ASN A 167 13.86 -15.21 -5.01
CA ASN A 167 15.18 -15.46 -5.60
C ASN A 167 15.21 -15.36 -7.13
N GLN A 168 14.13 -14.88 -7.78
CA GLN A 168 14.06 -14.65 -9.23
C GLN A 168 14.27 -13.17 -9.63
N ARG A 169 14.78 -12.34 -8.72
CA ARG A 169 15.23 -10.97 -9.01
C ARG A 169 16.74 -10.85 -8.95
#